data_AF-A0A933EW23-F1
#
_entry.id   AF-A0A933EW23-F1
#
_cell.length_a   1.000
_cell.length_b   1.000
_cell.length_c   1.000
_cell.angle_alpha   90.00
_cell.angle_beta   90.00
_cell.angle_gamma   90.00
#
_symmetry.space_group_name_H-M   'P 1'
#
loop_
_entity.id
_entity.type
_entity.pdbx_description
1 polymer ?
#
loop_
_entity_poly.entity_id
_entity_poly.type
_entity_poly.pdbx_seq_one_letter_code
_entity_poly.pdbx_strand_id
1 'polypeptide(L)'
;MRLLLIRLWRVKPRSARGGFTLPEVLIGVAILAIAVTAFLGAFLGQMILAEHARNLTWAINDANRVMEQLRLQNTSPTCATLPSDDVPAATGQGTCTDPLISWDDWLQRCGGGKSLQPNPLTEELMVVTCQNEAGTVACGSGDDPIRLTVSVCWRHRNRTLGECAWDGTTLTSSEGSNGFAANGVIESPATLATLMTCRT
;
A
#
# COMPACT_ATOMS: atom_id res chain seq x y z
N MET A 1 -55.19 -15.85 -44.07
CA MET A 1 -55.44 -14.65 -43.23
C MET A 1 -54.12 -13.91 -43.08
N ARG A 2 -53.99 -12.80 -43.81
CA ARG A 2 -52.95 -11.74 -43.81
C ARG A 2 -51.46 -12.14 -43.67
N LEU A 3 -50.85 -12.42 -44.83
CA LEU A 3 -49.44 -12.09 -45.11
C LEU A 3 -49.24 -10.57 -44.94
N LEU A 4 -48.35 -10.15 -44.06
CA LEU A 4 -47.93 -8.76 -43.90
C LEU A 4 -46.60 -8.59 -44.64
N LEU A 5 -46.71 -8.05 -45.86
CA LEU A 5 -45.60 -7.66 -46.73
C LEU A 5 -44.72 -6.61 -46.03
N ILE A 6 -43.59 -7.03 -45.50
CA ILE A 6 -42.46 -6.13 -45.25
C ILE A 6 -41.83 -5.82 -46.61
N ARG A 7 -42.29 -4.74 -47.24
CA ARG A 7 -41.58 -4.14 -48.38
C ARG A 7 -40.23 -3.65 -47.89
N LEU A 8 -39.22 -4.49 -48.08
CA LEU A 8 -37.80 -4.13 -48.12
C LEU A 8 -37.65 -2.95 -49.08
N TRP A 9 -37.52 -1.74 -48.52
CA TRP A 9 -37.04 -0.58 -49.24
C TRP A 9 -35.58 -0.83 -49.62
N ARG A 10 -35.39 -1.32 -50.84
CA ARG A 10 -34.09 -1.46 -51.46
C ARG A 10 -33.61 -0.06 -51.86
N VAL A 11 -33.01 0.66 -50.91
CA VAL A 11 -32.32 1.92 -51.20
C VAL A 11 -31.14 1.59 -52.10
N LYS A 12 -31.19 2.06 -53.34
CA LYS A 12 -30.12 1.88 -54.34
C LYS A 12 -29.08 2.96 -54.06
N PRO A 13 -27.88 2.65 -53.52
CA PRO A 13 -26.87 3.67 -53.29
C PRO A 13 -26.43 4.21 -54.66
N ARG A 14 -26.73 5.49 -54.92
CA ARG A 14 -26.10 6.23 -56.01
C ARG A 14 -24.69 6.57 -55.55
N SER A 15 -23.69 5.92 -56.15
CA SER A 15 -22.28 6.26 -56.00
C SER A 15 -22.02 7.61 -56.66
N ALA A 16 -22.37 8.69 -55.96
CA ALA A 16 -21.83 10.02 -56.26
C ALA A 16 -20.45 10.07 -55.62
N ARG A 17 -19.41 10.27 -56.43
CA ARG A 17 -18.05 10.55 -55.94
C ARG A 17 -18.05 11.95 -55.32
N GLY A 18 -18.56 12.07 -54.10
CA GLY A 18 -18.52 13.31 -53.31
C GLY A 18 -17.16 13.42 -52.63
N GLY A 19 -16.42 14.48 -52.93
CA GLY A 19 -15.27 14.88 -52.11
C GLY A 19 -15.76 15.50 -50.80
N PHE A 20 -14.96 15.38 -49.74
CA PHE A 20 -15.26 16.03 -48.46
C PHE A 20 -15.25 17.56 -48.62
N THR A 21 -16.24 18.21 -48.01
CA THR A 21 -16.25 19.67 -47.96
C THR A 21 -15.25 20.16 -46.92
N LEU A 22 -14.60 21.31 -47.16
CA LEU A 22 -13.65 21.91 -46.23
C LEU A 22 -14.20 22.03 -44.78
N PRO A 23 -15.44 22.51 -44.53
CA PRO A 23 -15.96 22.58 -43.16
C PRO A 23 -16.16 21.21 -42.50
N GLU A 24 -16.49 20.17 -43.26
CA GLU A 24 -16.64 18.80 -42.72
C GLU A 24 -15.31 18.24 -42.22
N VAL A 25 -14.23 18.49 -42.97
CA VAL A 25 -12.87 18.11 -42.53
C VAL A 25 -12.47 18.88 -41.27
N LEU A 26 -12.75 20.20 -41.20
CA LEU A 26 -12.41 21.00 -40.02
C LEU A 26 -13.14 20.53 -38.75
N ILE A 27 -14.43 20.19 -38.86
CA ILE A 27 -15.20 19.64 -37.74
C ILE A 27 -14.65 18.27 -37.33
N GLY A 28 -14.33 17.41 -38.31
CA GLY A 28 -13.73 16.10 -38.04
C GLY A 28 -12.40 16.20 -37.29
N VAL A 29 -11.52 17.11 -37.72
CA VAL A 29 -10.24 17.38 -37.03
C VAL A 29 -10.46 17.93 -35.63
N ALA A 30 -11.42 18.83 -35.43
CA ALA A 30 -11.73 19.37 -34.10
C ALA A 30 -12.21 18.28 -33.12
N ILE A 31 -13.11 17.40 -33.56
CA ILE A 31 -13.59 16.27 -32.74
C ILE A 31 -12.43 15.30 -32.45
N LEU A 32 -11.60 15.00 -33.44
CA LEU A 32 -10.44 14.13 -33.26
C LEU A 32 -9.45 14.71 -32.24
N ALA A 33 -9.18 16.01 -32.26
CA ALA A 33 -8.29 16.66 -31.31
C ALA A 33 -8.82 16.56 -29.86
N ILE A 34 -10.13 16.77 -29.66
CA ILE A 34 -10.77 16.59 -28.35
C ILE A 34 -10.67 15.13 -27.89
N ALA A 35 -10.90 14.17 -28.79
CA ALA A 35 -10.80 12.75 -28.46
C ALA A 35 -9.36 12.37 -28.05
N VAL A 36 -8.35 12.78 -28.81
CA VAL A 36 -6.93 12.48 -28.51
C VAL A 36 -6.50 13.08 -27.18
N THR A 37 -6.90 14.32 -26.88
CA THR A 37 -6.59 14.96 -25.59
C THR A 37 -7.24 14.23 -24.42
N ALA A 38 -8.50 13.81 -24.54
CA ALA A 38 -9.17 13.00 -23.52
C ALA A 38 -8.49 11.64 -23.30
N PHE A 39 -8.12 10.94 -24.38
CA PHE A 39 -7.42 9.66 -24.28
C PHE A 39 -6.04 9.80 -23.63
N LEU A 40 -5.30 10.85 -23.95
CA LEU A 40 -3.99 11.11 -23.34
C LEU A 40 -4.12 11.36 -21.83
N GLY A 41 -5.12 12.14 -21.41
CA GLY A 41 -5.42 12.37 -19.99
C GLY A 41 -5.74 11.07 -19.24
N ALA A 42 -6.60 10.23 -19.83
CA ALA A 42 -6.93 8.92 -19.27
C ALA A 42 -5.69 8.01 -19.15
N PHE A 43 -4.85 7.95 -20.19
CA PHE A 43 -3.64 7.13 -20.20
C PHE A 43 -2.65 7.52 -19.10
N LEU A 44 -2.38 8.82 -18.93
CA LEU A 44 -1.50 9.31 -17.86
C LEU A 44 -2.06 8.96 -16.47
N GLY A 45 -3.36 9.08 -16.28
CA GLY A 45 -4.03 8.68 -15.04
C GLY A 45 -3.80 7.19 -14.73
N GLN A 46 -4.00 6.31 -15.71
CA GLN A 46 -3.78 4.87 -15.54
C GLN A 46 -2.33 4.53 -15.19
N MET A 47 -1.34 5.23 -15.77
CA MET A 47 0.07 5.00 -15.44
C MET A 47 0.40 5.34 -13.98
N ILE A 48 -0.14 6.44 -13.44
CA ILE A 48 0.07 6.84 -12.05
C ILE A 48 -0.57 5.84 -11.09
N LEU A 49 -1.80 5.38 -11.40
CA LEU A 49 -2.50 4.39 -10.59
C LEU A 49 -1.77 3.04 -10.60
N ALA A 50 -1.27 2.59 -11.76
CA ALA A 50 -0.53 1.33 -11.87
C ALA A 50 0.75 1.33 -11.02
N GLU A 51 1.45 2.46 -10.97
CA GLU A 51 2.65 2.62 -10.13
C GLU A 51 2.30 2.58 -8.64
N HIS A 52 1.22 3.27 -8.23
CA HIS A 52 0.76 3.24 -6.85
C HIS A 52 0.32 1.83 -6.42
N ALA A 53 -0.40 1.10 -7.28
CA ALA A 53 -0.83 -0.27 -7.03
C ALA A 53 0.36 -1.24 -6.88
N ARG A 54 1.42 -1.05 -7.66
CA ARG A 54 2.66 -1.85 -7.53
C ARG A 54 3.33 -1.62 -6.18
N ASN A 55 3.48 -0.36 -5.77
CA ASN A 55 4.10 -0.02 -4.49
C ASN A 55 3.27 -0.52 -3.31
N LEU A 56 1.94 -0.39 -3.39
CA LEU A 56 1.02 -0.95 -2.40
C LEU A 56 1.17 -2.47 -2.28
N THR A 57 1.29 -3.17 -3.40
CA THR A 57 1.48 -4.64 -3.41
C THR A 57 2.78 -5.04 -2.70
N TRP A 58 3.86 -4.29 -2.91
CA TRP A 58 5.11 -4.52 -2.18
C TRP A 58 4.97 -4.29 -0.68
N ALA A 59 4.37 -3.16 -0.29
CA ALA A 59 4.12 -2.84 1.12
C ALA A 59 3.26 -3.92 1.82
N ILE A 60 2.19 -4.40 1.16
CA ILE A 60 1.34 -5.47 1.71
C ILE A 60 2.10 -6.79 1.81
N ASN A 61 2.91 -7.14 0.81
CA ASN A 61 3.70 -8.39 0.87
C ASN A 61 4.71 -8.35 2.01
N ASP A 62 5.36 -7.21 2.22
CA ASP A 62 6.33 -7.08 3.31
C ASP A 62 5.61 -7.03 4.66
N ALA A 63 4.46 -6.36 4.77
CA ALA A 63 3.61 -6.42 5.97
C ALA A 63 3.17 -7.85 6.31
N ASN A 64 2.75 -8.65 5.32
CA ASN A 64 2.42 -10.06 5.54
C ASN A 64 3.63 -10.87 6.03
N ARG A 65 4.82 -10.60 5.49
CA ARG A 65 6.06 -11.23 5.95
C ARG A 65 6.36 -10.86 7.40
N VAL A 66 6.19 -9.61 7.80
CA VAL A 66 6.29 -9.16 9.21
C VAL A 66 5.33 -9.94 10.10
N MET A 67 4.05 -9.98 9.72
CA MET A 67 3.01 -10.67 10.47
C MET A 67 3.33 -12.16 10.67
N GLU A 68 3.80 -12.84 9.63
CA GLU A 68 4.19 -14.24 9.74
C GLU A 68 5.39 -14.46 10.65
N GLN A 69 6.36 -13.54 10.65
CA GLN A 69 7.54 -13.66 11.51
C GLN A 69 7.20 -13.39 12.98
N LEU A 70 6.36 -12.39 13.25
CA LEU A 70 5.81 -12.17 14.59
C LEU A 70 5.04 -13.39 15.09
N ARG A 71 4.28 -14.04 14.20
CA ARG A 71 3.57 -15.29 14.51
C ARG A 71 4.53 -16.44 14.86
N LEU A 72 5.69 -16.51 14.22
CA LEU A 72 6.71 -17.52 14.52
C LEU A 72 7.46 -17.23 15.83
N GLN A 73 7.63 -15.96 16.21
CA GLN A 73 8.25 -15.57 17.46
C GLN A 73 7.34 -15.80 18.68
N ASN A 74 6.03 -15.68 18.49
CA ASN A 74 5.03 -15.90 19.55
C ASN A 74 4.78 -17.40 19.84
N THR A 75 5.84 -18.12 20.23
CA THR A 75 5.82 -19.55 20.59
C THR A 75 5.89 -19.79 22.10
N SER A 76 5.85 -18.73 22.92
CA SER A 76 5.89 -18.85 24.36
C SER A 76 4.48 -19.09 24.92
N PRO A 77 4.29 -20.08 25.81
CA PRO A 77 2.99 -20.43 26.38
C PRO A 77 2.37 -19.34 27.28
N THR A 78 3.13 -18.30 27.61
CA THR A 78 2.67 -17.22 28.51
C THR A 78 2.71 -15.83 27.88
N CYS A 79 3.06 -15.72 26.59
CA CYS A 79 3.38 -14.43 25.94
C CYS A 79 4.30 -13.53 26.80
N ALA A 80 5.18 -14.13 27.61
CA ALA A 80 6.04 -13.37 28.54
C ALA A 80 7.05 -12.48 27.79
N THR A 81 7.40 -12.88 26.57
CA THR A 81 8.08 -12.04 25.59
C THR A 81 7.02 -11.48 24.67
N LEU A 82 6.60 -10.24 24.95
CA LEU A 82 5.88 -9.44 23.96
C LEU A 82 6.73 -9.40 22.68
N PRO A 83 6.13 -9.43 21.47
CA PRO A 83 6.84 -8.91 20.30
C PRO A 83 7.19 -7.47 20.65
N SER A 84 8.46 -7.20 20.97
CA SER A 84 8.81 -6.02 21.76
C SER A 84 8.68 -4.75 20.92
N ASP A 85 7.76 -3.88 21.32
CA ASP A 85 7.61 -2.50 20.83
C ASP A 85 8.68 -1.54 21.44
N ASP A 86 9.59 -2.03 22.29
CA ASP A 86 10.68 -1.23 22.86
C ASP A 86 11.90 -1.19 21.91
N VAL A 87 12.04 -0.08 21.18
CA VAL A 87 13.30 0.35 20.56
C VAL A 87 13.99 1.37 21.47
N PRO A 88 14.83 0.97 22.45
CA PRO A 88 15.80 1.89 23.00
C PRO A 88 16.92 2.10 21.97
N ALA A 89 17.17 3.35 21.61
CA ALA A 89 18.33 3.72 20.80
C ALA A 89 19.63 3.27 21.48
N ALA A 90 20.27 2.20 21.00
CA ALA A 90 21.63 1.85 21.44
C ALA A 90 22.38 0.95 20.44
N THR A 91 23.36 1.58 19.77
CA THR A 91 24.68 1.06 19.40
C THR A 91 24.96 -0.44 19.62
N GLY A 92 24.93 -1.26 18.57
CA GLY A 92 25.61 -2.56 18.57
C GLY A 92 24.93 -3.68 17.78
N GLN A 93 25.74 -4.43 17.03
CA GLN A 93 25.37 -5.68 16.35
C GLN A 93 24.88 -6.74 17.33
N GLY A 94 23.70 -7.30 17.08
CA GLY A 94 22.98 -8.22 17.95
C GLY A 94 22.29 -9.37 17.21
N THR A 95 21.94 -10.44 17.93
CA THR A 95 21.33 -11.69 17.43
C THR A 95 19.81 -11.59 17.24
N CYS A 96 19.16 -12.59 16.61
CA CYS A 96 17.71 -12.60 16.35
C CYS A 96 16.80 -12.73 17.58
N THR A 97 17.42 -12.80 18.75
CA THR A 97 16.80 -12.84 20.07
C THR A 97 16.98 -11.54 20.85
N ASP A 98 17.68 -10.57 20.27
CA ASP A 98 17.95 -9.28 20.93
C ASP A 98 16.73 -8.35 20.79
N PRO A 99 16.50 -7.46 21.77
CA PRO A 99 15.43 -6.46 21.69
C PRO A 99 15.55 -5.66 20.38
N LEU A 100 14.41 -5.48 19.72
CA LEU A 100 14.30 -4.91 18.38
C LEU A 100 14.90 -3.48 18.34
N ILE A 101 15.98 -3.27 17.59
CA ILE A 101 16.64 -1.96 17.42
C ILE A 101 15.95 -1.11 16.33
N SER A 102 15.35 -1.78 15.36
CA SER A 102 14.37 -1.28 14.40
C SER A 102 13.92 -2.48 13.58
N TRP A 103 12.74 -2.41 12.96
CA TRP A 103 12.30 -3.50 12.08
C TRP A 103 13.24 -3.71 10.89
N ASP A 104 13.84 -2.63 10.37
CA ASP A 104 14.86 -2.68 9.31
C ASP A 104 16.13 -3.42 9.74
N ASP A 105 16.60 -3.19 10.96
CA ASP A 105 17.74 -3.91 11.53
C ASP A 105 17.43 -5.40 11.71
N TRP A 106 16.20 -5.72 12.14
CA TRP A 106 15.75 -7.10 12.27
C TRP A 106 15.62 -7.80 10.90
N LEU A 107 15.07 -7.13 9.89
CA LEU A 107 14.99 -7.64 8.51
C LEU A 107 16.37 -7.98 7.95
N GLN A 108 17.36 -7.11 8.19
CA GLN A 108 18.75 -7.32 7.78
C GLN A 108 19.43 -8.49 8.50
N ARG A 109 19.09 -8.73 9.78
CA ARG A 109 19.74 -9.76 10.61
C ARG A 109 19.04 -11.13 10.54
N CYS A 110 17.72 -11.13 10.43
CA CYS A 110 16.86 -12.29 10.73
C CYS A 110 15.83 -12.59 9.64
N GLY A 111 15.34 -11.55 8.95
CA GLY A 111 14.35 -11.71 7.90
C GLY A 111 14.89 -12.36 6.63
N GLY A 112 16.21 -12.41 6.41
CA GLY A 112 16.82 -12.98 5.21
C GLY A 112 16.81 -12.06 3.98
N GLY A 113 16.63 -10.75 4.17
CA GLY A 113 16.72 -9.78 3.08
C GLY A 113 16.10 -8.43 3.43
N LYS A 114 16.60 -7.38 2.75
CA LYS A 114 16.05 -6.02 2.75
C LYS A 114 14.54 -6.05 2.43
N SER A 115 13.82 -4.95 2.72
CA SER A 115 12.46 -4.81 2.18
C SER A 115 12.47 -5.07 0.67
N LEU A 116 11.33 -5.46 0.10
CA LEU A 116 11.23 -5.74 -1.33
C LEU A 116 11.48 -4.49 -2.20
N GLN A 117 11.56 -3.30 -1.59
CA GLN A 117 11.95 -2.08 -2.27
C GLN A 117 13.48 -1.96 -2.44
N PRO A 118 13.93 -1.27 -3.51
CA PRO A 118 15.35 -1.09 -3.78
C PRO A 118 16.08 -0.23 -2.73
N ASN A 119 15.39 0.68 -2.02
CA ASN A 119 16.01 1.52 -0.99
C ASN A 119 15.14 1.71 0.28
N PRO A 120 15.05 0.70 1.17
CA PRO A 120 14.16 0.72 2.34
C PRO A 120 14.38 1.95 3.23
N LEU A 121 15.64 2.32 3.50
CA LEU A 121 15.98 3.40 4.44
C LEU A 121 15.35 4.76 4.09
N THR A 122 15.05 4.99 2.80
CA THR A 122 14.47 6.27 2.36
C THR A 122 13.07 6.13 1.77
N GLU A 123 12.70 4.93 1.36
CA GLU A 123 11.49 4.68 0.57
C GLU A 123 10.43 3.88 1.32
N GLU A 124 10.75 3.24 2.45
CA GLU A 124 9.80 2.43 3.21
C GLU A 124 10.03 2.59 4.71
N LEU A 125 8.96 2.73 5.49
CA LEU A 125 9.01 2.67 6.94
C LEU A 125 7.91 1.73 7.42
N MET A 126 8.31 0.71 8.15
CA MET A 126 7.39 -0.22 8.78
C MET A 126 7.24 0.11 10.25
N VAL A 127 5.99 0.15 10.70
CA VAL A 127 5.65 0.41 12.08
C VAL A 127 4.76 -0.71 12.58
N VAL A 128 5.23 -1.37 13.62
CA VAL A 128 4.54 -2.45 14.31
C VAL A 128 4.04 -1.90 15.63
N THR A 129 2.80 -2.26 15.98
CA THR A 129 2.15 -1.83 17.21
C THR A 129 1.44 -3.01 17.84
N CYS A 130 1.60 -3.16 19.15
CA CYS A 130 0.94 -4.19 19.93
C CYS A 130 -0.06 -3.54 20.90
N GLN A 131 -1.31 -4.03 20.89
CA GLN A 131 -2.35 -3.65 21.85
C GLN A 131 -3.03 -4.86 22.46
N ASN A 132 -3.71 -4.67 23.60
CA ASN A 132 -4.62 -5.67 24.12
C ASN A 132 -5.77 -5.98 23.12
N GLU A 133 -6.54 -7.05 23.35
CA GLU A 133 -7.67 -7.45 22.49
C GLU A 133 -8.62 -6.28 22.16
N ALA A 134 -8.89 -5.44 23.17
CA ALA A 134 -9.78 -4.28 23.07
C ALA A 134 -9.19 -3.12 22.24
N GLY A 135 -7.89 -3.11 21.95
CA GLY A 135 -7.22 -2.02 21.22
C GLY A 135 -7.13 -0.71 22.03
N THR A 136 -7.13 -0.80 23.36
CA THR A 136 -7.22 0.36 24.26
C THR A 136 -5.91 0.71 24.94
N VAL A 137 -5.03 -0.27 25.16
CA VAL A 137 -3.73 -0.10 25.82
C VAL A 137 -2.68 -0.93 25.08
N ALA A 138 -1.41 -0.55 25.23
CA ALA A 138 -0.28 -1.35 24.75
C ALA A 138 -0.31 -2.75 25.38
N CYS A 139 0.19 -3.75 24.65
CA CYS A 139 0.23 -5.12 25.14
C CYS A 139 0.99 -5.26 26.46
N GLY A 140 0.41 -5.98 27.41
CA GLY A 140 1.03 -6.40 28.67
C GLY A 140 1.38 -7.89 28.69
N SER A 141 2.16 -8.29 29.69
CA SER A 141 2.42 -9.72 29.92
C SER A 141 1.13 -10.44 30.31
N GLY A 142 0.83 -11.54 29.63
CA GLY A 142 -0.40 -12.31 29.83
C GLY A 142 -1.62 -11.81 29.06
N ASP A 143 -1.48 -10.78 28.22
CA ASP A 143 -2.51 -10.46 27.22
C ASP A 143 -2.57 -11.59 26.19
N ASP A 144 -3.73 -12.23 26.08
CA ASP A 144 -4.03 -13.28 25.11
C ASP A 144 -5.54 -13.28 24.82
N PRO A 145 -5.98 -12.91 23.60
CA PRO A 145 -5.19 -12.53 22.44
C PRO A 145 -4.61 -11.11 22.50
N ILE A 146 -3.48 -10.91 21.82
CA ILE A 146 -2.94 -9.58 21.49
C ILE A 146 -3.44 -9.12 20.12
N ARG A 147 -3.67 -7.83 19.97
CA ARG A 147 -3.93 -7.15 18.70
C ARG A 147 -2.62 -6.61 18.15
N LEU A 148 -2.18 -7.16 17.04
CA LEU A 148 -1.01 -6.67 16.30
C LEU A 148 -1.47 -5.89 15.10
N THR A 149 -0.93 -4.67 14.94
CA THR A 149 -1.13 -3.87 13.74
C THR A 149 0.22 -3.52 13.13
N VAL A 150 0.38 -3.86 11.84
CA VAL A 150 1.54 -3.54 11.02
C VAL A 150 1.10 -2.53 9.97
N SER A 151 1.66 -1.34 10.05
CA SER A 151 1.44 -0.27 9.08
C SER A 151 2.73 -0.02 8.31
N VAL A 152 2.62 0.16 6.99
CA VAL A 152 3.76 0.42 6.12
C VAL A 152 3.58 1.75 5.44
N CYS A 153 4.44 2.71 5.75
CA CYS A 153 4.57 3.94 5.00
C CYS A 153 5.58 3.77 3.89
N TRP A 154 5.40 4.50 2.80
CA TRP A 154 6.40 4.52 1.76
C TRP A 154 6.50 5.88 1.07
N ARG A 155 7.63 6.11 0.44
CA ARG A 155 7.92 7.32 -0.31
C ARG A 155 8.23 6.94 -1.74
N HIS A 156 7.59 7.65 -2.66
CA HIS A 156 7.76 7.45 -4.09
C HIS A 156 7.85 8.78 -4.81
N ARG A 157 8.91 9.00 -5.58
CA ARG A 157 9.16 10.25 -6.33
C ARG A 157 8.93 11.51 -5.48
N ASN A 158 9.56 11.57 -4.30
CA ASN A 158 9.47 12.70 -3.36
C ASN A 158 8.08 12.93 -2.73
N ARG A 159 7.15 11.99 -2.89
CA ARG A 159 5.85 11.99 -2.22
C ARG A 159 5.80 10.88 -1.19
N THR A 160 5.48 11.22 0.05
CA THR A 160 5.20 10.24 1.11
C THR A 160 3.73 9.83 1.06
N LEU A 161 3.48 8.55 1.29
CA LEU A 161 2.18 7.91 1.34
C LEU A 161 2.04 7.21 2.70
N GLY A 162 0.95 7.51 3.41
CA GLY A 162 0.76 7.17 4.83
C GLY A 162 1.12 8.35 5.76
N GLU A 163 0.87 8.15 7.06
CA GLU A 163 1.09 9.15 8.13
C GLU A 163 2.53 9.21 8.67
N CYS A 164 3.51 9.07 7.77
CA CYS A 164 4.92 9.18 8.12
C CYS A 164 5.51 10.53 7.67
N ALA A 165 6.46 11.03 8.46
CA ALA A 165 7.21 12.24 8.15
C ALA A 165 8.46 11.89 7.34
N TRP A 166 8.88 12.83 6.49
CA TRP A 166 10.17 12.77 5.81
C TRP A 166 11.06 13.86 6.36
N ASP A 167 12.19 13.50 6.94
CA ASP A 167 13.12 14.43 7.59
C ASP A 167 14.19 15.02 6.64
N GLY A 168 14.22 14.57 5.38
CA GLY A 168 15.28 14.92 4.42
C GLY A 168 16.23 13.76 4.11
N THR A 169 16.28 12.75 4.96
CA THR A 169 17.20 11.62 4.90
C THR A 169 16.50 10.27 5.04
N THR A 170 15.52 10.16 5.94
CA THR A 170 14.79 8.93 6.26
C THR A 170 13.30 9.21 6.47
N LEU A 171 12.50 8.16 6.33
CA LEU A 171 11.10 8.20 6.78
C LEU A 171 11.06 7.96 8.29
N THR A 172 10.31 8.78 9.00
CA THR A 172 10.08 8.67 10.44
C THR A 172 8.58 8.60 10.73
N SER A 173 8.18 7.99 11.83
CA SER A 173 6.80 8.11 12.31
C SER A 173 6.54 9.59 12.64
N SER A 174 5.44 10.17 12.17
CA SER A 174 5.19 11.61 12.35
C SER A 174 4.93 11.98 13.83
N GLU A 175 5.36 13.19 14.24
CA GLU A 175 5.53 13.59 15.64
C GLU A 175 4.23 13.92 16.41
N GLY A 176 4.17 13.43 17.64
CA GLY A 176 3.25 13.88 18.70
C GLY A 176 3.28 12.99 19.94
N SER A 177 4.27 13.18 20.84
CA SER A 177 4.49 12.57 22.18
C SER A 177 4.31 11.06 22.41
N ASN A 178 3.71 10.29 21.50
CA ASN A 178 3.52 8.84 21.54
C ASN A 178 3.51 8.22 20.13
N GLY A 179 3.97 8.91 19.08
CA GLY A 179 4.27 8.30 17.76
C GLY A 179 3.11 7.71 16.97
N PHE A 180 1.86 7.96 17.37
CA PHE A 180 0.67 7.32 16.85
C PHE A 180 -0.54 8.27 16.92
N ALA A 181 -1.61 8.00 16.15
CA ALA A 181 -2.92 8.57 16.48
C ALA A 181 -3.29 8.22 17.95
N ALA A 182 -4.31 8.86 18.54
CA ALA A 182 -4.68 8.63 19.95
C ALA A 182 -4.90 7.15 20.32
N ASN A 183 -5.08 6.31 19.31
CA ASN A 183 -5.22 4.86 19.36
C ASN A 183 -3.91 4.08 19.10
N GLY A 184 -2.71 4.66 19.11
CA GLY A 184 -1.49 3.85 18.97
C GLY A 184 -1.22 3.31 17.56
N VAL A 185 -1.87 3.79 16.49
CA VAL A 185 -1.71 3.28 15.11
C VAL A 185 -1.37 4.42 14.14
N ILE A 186 -0.52 4.14 13.14
CA ILE A 186 -0.28 5.03 11.99
C ILE A 186 -1.28 4.70 10.89
N GLU A 187 -2.00 5.70 10.36
CA GLU A 187 -2.86 5.49 9.20
C GLU A 187 -2.00 5.35 7.94
N SER A 188 -1.96 4.12 7.42
CA SER A 188 -1.39 3.84 6.11
C SER A 188 -2.39 3.11 5.21
N PRO A 189 -2.41 3.40 3.89
CA PRO A 189 -3.11 2.56 2.91
C PRO A 189 -2.63 1.09 2.90
N ALA A 190 -1.43 0.78 3.42
CA ALA A 190 -0.95 -0.59 3.62
C ALA A 190 -0.88 -0.89 5.13
N THR A 191 -2.03 -1.23 5.71
CA THR A 191 -2.14 -1.62 7.13
C THR A 191 -2.77 -3.00 7.25
N LEU A 192 -2.15 -3.87 8.04
CA LEU A 192 -2.67 -5.18 8.40
C LEU A 192 -2.84 -5.24 9.91
N ALA A 193 -4.02 -5.66 10.38
CA ALA A 193 -4.27 -5.89 11.79
C ALA A 193 -4.79 -7.31 12.00
N THR A 194 -4.26 -8.02 12.99
CA THR A 194 -4.77 -9.33 13.40
C THR A 194 -4.82 -9.46 14.91
N LEU A 195 -5.68 -10.35 15.37
CA LEU A 195 -5.54 -10.94 16.70
C LEU A 195 -4.59 -12.12 16.61
N MET A 196 -3.68 -12.23 17.57
CA MET A 196 -2.73 -13.32 17.70
C MET A 196 -2.83 -13.86 19.11
N THR A 197 -3.00 -15.18 19.24
CA THR A 197 -3.00 -15.85 20.54
C THR A 197 -1.62 -16.42 20.85
N CYS A 198 -1.32 -16.59 22.13
CA CYS A 198 -0.12 -17.31 22.55
C CYS A 198 -0.20 -18.76 22.05
N ARG A 199 0.88 -19.26 21.45
CA ARG A 199 0.96 -20.67 21.07
C ARG A 199 1.47 -21.49 22.25
N THR A 200 0.62 -22.38 22.78
CA THR A 200 0.97 -23.38 23.79
C THR A 200 1.68 -24.59 23.22
#